data_AF-A0A2U2PL96-F1
#
_entry.id   AF-A0A2U2PL96-F1
#
_cell.length_a   1.000
_cell.length_b   1.000
_cell.length_c   1.000
_cell.angle_alpha   90.00
_cell.angle_beta   90.00
_cell.angle_gamma   90.00
#
_symmetry.space_group_name_H-M   'P 1'
#
loop_
_entity.id
_entity.type
_entity.pdbx_description
1 polymer ?
#
loop_
_entity_poly.entity_id
_entity_poly.type
_entity_poly.pdbx_seq_one_letter_code
_entity_poly.pdbx_strand_id
1 'polypeptide(L)' 'MEERMIELLFEGKTQAEIADILKIEGYKPNCLSSIEKLLKKVRAKHGANTMFHLGVILARTVAKGKKQSKQSL' A
#
# COMPACT_ATOMS: atom_id res chain seq x y z
N MET A 1 -0.82 8.96 -4.41
CA MET A 1 -1.72 7.80 -4.63
C MET A 1 -1.09 6.48 -4.18
N GLU A 2 0.07 6.07 -4.69
CA GLU A 2 0.68 4.77 -4.34
C GLU A 2 0.87 4.59 -2.83
N GLU A 3 1.39 5.60 -2.14
CA GLU A 3 1.56 5.60 -0.68
C GLU A 3 0.23 5.46 0.06
N ARG A 4 -0.77 6.27 -0.31
CA ARG A 4 -2.11 6.20 0.28
C ARG A 4 -2.78 4.84 0.07
N MET A 5 -2.61 4.25 -1.11
CA MET A 5 -3.09 2.89 -1.40
C MET A 5 -2.41 1.86 -0.49
N ILE A 6 -1.10 2.01 -0.24
CA ILE A 6 -0.34 1.15 0.67
C ILE A 6 -0.82 1.31 2.11
N GLU A 7 -1.12 2.52 2.57
CA GLU A 7 -1.71 2.75 3.90
C GLU A 7 -3.06 2.04 4.05
N LEU A 8 -3.95 2.19 3.07
CA LEU A 8 -5.27 1.53 3.10
C LEU A 8 -5.13 0.00 3.10
N LEU A 9 -4.12 -0.55 2.43
CA LEU A 9 -3.79 -1.98 2.52
C LEU A 9 -3.36 -2.37 3.94
N PHE A 10 -2.55 -1.55 4.62
CA PHE A 10 -2.15 -1.79 6.01
C PHE A 10 -3.33 -1.72 6.98
N GLU A 11 -4.31 -0.87 6.69
CA GLU A 11 -5.58 -0.79 7.42
C GLU A 11 -6.50 -2.00 7.16
N GLY A 12 -6.10 -2.92 6.28
CA GLY A 12 -6.86 -4.14 5.95
C GLY A 12 -7.98 -3.92 4.95
N LYS A 13 -7.98 -2.80 4.22
CA LYS A 13 -9.00 -2.51 3.19
C LYS A 13 -8.85 -3.42 1.98
N THR A 14 -9.98 -3.88 1.47
CA THR A 14 -10.07 -4.62 0.21
C THR A 14 -9.83 -3.71 -0.99
N GLN A 15 -9.55 -4.30 -2.15
CA GLN A 15 -9.28 -3.52 -3.38
C GLN A 15 -10.48 -2.67 -3.83
N ALA A 16 -11.70 -3.15 -3.58
CA ALA A 16 -12.94 -2.41 -3.84
C ALA A 16 -13.07 -1.21 -2.90
N GLU A 17 -12.89 -1.40 -1.59
CA GLU A 17 -12.91 -0.31 -0.63
C GLU A 17 -11.84 0.74 -0.92
N ILE A 18 -10.64 0.30 -1.32
CA ILE A 18 -9.56 1.19 -1.73
C ILE A 18 -9.97 2.04 -2.93
N ALA A 19 -10.60 1.44 -3.95
CA ALA A 19 -11.07 2.16 -5.11
C ALA A 19 -12.10 3.24 -4.73
N ASP A 20 -13.05 2.90 -3.84
CA ASP A 20 -14.08 3.82 -3.37
C ASP A 20 -13.50 4.93 -2.51
N ILE A 21 -12.61 4.62 -1.57
CA ILE A 21 -11.95 5.61 -0.71
C ILE A 21 -11.11 6.56 -1.55
N LEU A 22 -10.30 6.05 -2.48
CA LEU A 22 -9.48 6.89 -3.36
C LEU A 22 -10.34 7.78 -4.28
N LYS A 23 -11.53 7.29 -4.68
CA LYS A 23 -12.50 8.09 -5.43
C LYS A 23 -13.07 9.23 -4.59
N ILE A 24 -13.44 8.96 -3.34
CA ILE A 24 -13.92 9.96 -2.38
C ILE A 24 -12.84 11.00 -2.08
N GLU A 25 -11.60 10.56 -1.90
CA GLU A 25 -10.42 11.40 -1.67
C GLU A 25 -9.96 12.17 -2.94
N GLY A 26 -10.64 11.99 -4.09
CA GLY A 26 -10.38 12.74 -5.31
C GLY A 26 -9.20 12.26 -6.16
N TYR A 27 -8.59 11.12 -5.83
CA TYR A 27 -7.49 10.54 -6.61
C TYR A 27 -7.99 9.98 -7.95
N LYS A 28 -7.16 10.07 -9.01
CA LYS A 28 -7.41 9.44 -10.32
C LYS A 28 -6.13 8.80 -10.87
N PRO A 29 -6.21 7.62 -11.52
CA PRO A 29 -7.40 6.79 -11.72
C PRO A 29 -7.82 6.01 -10.46
N ASN A 30 -9.12 5.95 -10.18
CA ASN A 30 -9.70 5.32 -8.98
C ASN A 30 -10.60 4.10 -9.29
N CYS A 31 -10.68 3.66 -10.54
CA CYS A 31 -11.44 2.47 -10.88
C CYS A 31 -10.69 1.19 -10.44
N LEU A 32 -11.44 0.16 -10.08
CA LEU A 32 -10.91 -1.12 -9.57
C LEU A 32 -9.78 -1.69 -10.44
N SER A 33 -9.98 -1.73 -11.76
CA SER A 33 -8.98 -2.23 -12.72
C SER A 33 -7.67 -1.44 -12.71
N SER A 34 -7.71 -0.14 -12.40
CA SER A 34 -6.51 0.68 -12.25
C SER A 34 -5.81 0.39 -10.93
N ILE A 35 -6.58 0.20 -9.86
CA ILE A 35 -6.05 -0.20 -8.55
C ILE A 35 -5.38 -1.58 -8.63
N GLU A 36 -6.01 -2.56 -9.27
CA GLU A 36 -5.44 -3.89 -9.51
C GLU A 36 -4.11 -3.82 -10.27
N LYS A 37 -4.05 -3.01 -11.34
CA LYS A 37 -2.81 -2.79 -12.11
C LYS A 37 -1.74 -2.14 -11.25
N LEU A 38 -2.11 -1.15 -10.44
CA LEU A 38 -1.18 -0.47 -9.55
C LEU A 38 -0.65 -1.43 -8.47
N LEU A 39 -1.52 -2.22 -7.85
CA LEU A 39 -1.16 -3.27 -6.89
C LEU A 39 -0.21 -4.29 -7.50
N LYS A 40 -0.47 -4.73 -8.74
CA LYS A 40 0.42 -5.66 -9.45
C LYS A 40 1.81 -5.05 -9.68
N LYS A 41 1.88 -3.76 -10.02
CA LYS A 41 3.16 -3.03 -10.16
C LYS A 41 3.88 -2.90 -8.83
N VAL A 42 3.19 -2.50 -7.76
CA VAL A 42 3.76 -2.38 -6.41
C VAL A 42 4.30 -3.74 -5.95
N ARG A 43 3.52 -4.81 -6.15
CA ARG A 43 3.94 -6.17 -5.82
C ARG A 43 5.22 -6.57 -6.56
N ALA A 44 5.30 -6.29 -7.86
CA ALA A 44 6.49 -6.56 -8.66
C ALA A 44 7.71 -5.72 -8.22
N LYS A 45 7.51 -4.43 -7.95
CA LYS A 45 8.54 -3.50 -7.45
C LYS A 45 9.16 -3.97 -6.14
N HIS A 46 8.37 -4.58 -5.27
CA HIS A 46 8.83 -5.12 -4.00
C HIS A 46 9.25 -6.60 -4.07
N GLY A 47 9.20 -7.26 -5.24
CA GLY A 47 9.54 -8.68 -5.38
C GLY A 47 8.63 -9.62 -4.60
N ALA A 48 7.37 -9.22 -4.35
CA ALA A 48 6.43 -10.01 -3.60
C ALA A 48 5.68 -11.02 -4.49
N ASN A 49 5.45 -12.23 -3.97
CA ASN A 49 4.73 -13.30 -4.68
C ASN A 49 3.22 -13.28 -4.37
N THR A 50 2.85 -12.84 -3.17
CA THR A 50 1.47 -12.77 -2.69
C THR A 50 1.21 -11.43 -2.02
N MET A 51 -0.06 -11.06 -1.83
CA MET A 51 -0.44 -9.85 -1.09
C MET A 51 0.02 -9.92 0.37
N PHE A 52 0.00 -11.10 0.98
CA PHE A 52 0.56 -11.31 2.30
C PHE A 52 2.07 -11.07 2.33
N HIS A 53 2.81 -11.59 1.35
CA HIS A 53 4.25 -11.35 1.24
C HIS A 53 4.54 -9.84 1.07
N LEU A 54 3.76 -9.15 0.24
CA LEU A 54 3.84 -7.70 0.11
C LEU A 54 3.62 -6.99 1.45
N GLY A 55 2.59 -7.38 2.21
CA GLY A 55 2.32 -6.84 3.55
C GLY A 55 3.49 -7.03 4.52
N VAL A 56 4.12 -8.21 4.53
CA VAL A 56 5.31 -8.49 5.37
C VAL A 56 6.51 -7.62 4.97
N ILE A 57 6.78 -7.46 3.67
CA ILE A 57 7.87 -6.61 3.17
C ILE A 57 7.64 -5.17 3.60
N LEU A 58 6.44 -4.65 3.35
CA LEU A 58 6.09 -3.27 3.69
C LEU A 58 6.17 -3.05 5.21
N ALA A 59 5.66 -3.97 6.02
CA ALA A 59 5.70 -3.87 7.49
C ALA A 59 7.14 -3.78 8.01
N ARG A 60 8.05 -4.56 7.42
CA ARG A 60 9.49 -4.51 7.74
C ARG A 60 10.12 -3.17 7.35
N THR A 61 9.74 -2.59 6.22
CA THR A 61 10.23 -1.28 5.78
C THR A 61 9.75 -0.16 6.70
N VAL A 62 8.47 -0.15 7.09
CA VAL A 62 7.93 0.81 8.05
C VAL A 62 8.57 0.65 9.43
N ALA A 63 8.79 -0.59 9.89
CA ALA A 63 9.47 -0.87 11.16
C ALA A 63 10.93 -0.41 11.17
N LYS A 64 11.62 -0.46 10.02
CA LYS A 64 12.98 0.10 9.86
C LYS A 64 12.97 1.64 9.94
N GLY A 65 11.99 2.30 9.31
CA GLY A 65 11.83 3.75 9.41
C GLY A 65 11.53 4.25 10.83
N LYS A 66 10.70 3.52 11.61
CA LYS A 66 10.41 3.85 13.02
C LYS A 66 11.57 3.59 13.99
N LYS A 67 12.52 2.71 13.65
CA LYS A 67 13.71 2.49 14.49
C LYS A 67 14.71 3.66 14.43
N GLN A 68 14.70 4.44 13.35
CA GLN A 68 15.61 5.57 13.17
C GLN A 68 15.18 6.83 13.93
N SER A 69 13.89 6.99 14.26
CA SER A 69 13.37 8.13 15.03
C SER A 69 13.38 7.93 16.55
N LYS A 70 13.78 6.75 17.05
CA LYS A 70 13.84 6.45 18.50
C LYS A 70 15.27 6.32 19.06
N GLN A 71 16.30 6.58 18.25
CA GLN A 71 17.71 6.60 18.72
C GLN A 71 18.31 7.99 18.84
N SER A 72 17.51 9.05 18.73
CA SER A 72 17.91 10.40 19.16
C SER A 72 17.00 10.87 20.29
N LEU A 73 17.36 10.50 21.52
CA LEU A 73 17.13 11.22 22.77
C LEU A 73 17.99 10.56 23.85
#